data_AF-A0A0F5JSF6-F1
#
_entry.id   AF-A0A0F5JSF6-F1
#
_cell.length_a   1.000
_cell.length_b   1.000
_cell.length_c   1.000
_cell.angle_alpha   90.00
_cell.angle_beta   90.00
_cell.angle_gamma   90.00
#
_symmetry.space_group_name_H-M   'P 1'
#
loop_
_entity.id
_entity.type
_entity.pdbx_description
1 polymer ?
#
loop_
_entity_poly.entity_id
_entity_poly.type
_entity_poly.pdbx_seq_one_letter_code
_entity_poly.pdbx_strand_id
1 'polypeptide(L)'
;MSLLFPSTAEQSAVVDAALQGGDLKVKAYAGAGKTSTLELLASAMGERRCSYLAFNKTIAEHARHKFPAPVNCRTVHSLAFASVNAALTARLNLPEEAPHQLAARYKIQPIRVPSVTGRDLDLEQFDLGRMIIEGLGRFCRSADAVPLAEHIVVDEKVDERAAAWLRSNLVPHVVRLWQESVDPRGRSAIIPDVYLKVWAQSNPKINADVILFDEAQDSDGVMLSVLSRQKHAQTIYVGDPYQ
;
A
#
# COMPACT_ATOMS: atom_id res chain seq x y z
N MET A 1 -36.42 2.40 -2.36
CA MET A 1 -36.59 2.28 -0.90
C MET A 1 -35.63 1.20 -0.41
N SER A 2 -34.41 1.59 -0.05
CA SER A 2 -33.44 0.68 0.57
C SER A 2 -33.84 0.47 2.03
N LEU A 3 -33.95 -0.79 2.44
CA LEU A 3 -34.13 -1.18 3.83
C LEU A 3 -32.88 -0.77 4.62
N LEU A 4 -32.90 0.45 5.17
CA LEU A 4 -31.97 0.86 6.21
C LEU A 4 -32.32 0.05 7.46
N PHE A 5 -31.54 -0.99 7.73
CA PHE A 5 -31.57 -1.64 9.03
C PHE A 5 -31.35 -0.57 10.12
N PRO A 6 -32.10 -0.58 11.23
CA PRO A 6 -31.88 0.36 12.32
C PRO A 6 -30.43 0.22 12.81
N SER A 7 -29.74 1.36 12.95
CA SER A 7 -28.35 1.37 13.41
C SER A 7 -28.25 0.82 14.82
N THR A 8 -27.20 0.06 15.11
CA THR A 8 -26.93 -0.39 16.48
C THR A 8 -26.48 0.78 17.35
N ALA A 9 -26.51 0.62 18.67
CA ALA A 9 -26.04 1.66 19.59
C ALA A 9 -24.57 2.02 19.34
N GLU A 10 -23.74 1.04 18.99
CA GLU A 10 -22.33 1.21 18.64
C GLU A 10 -22.17 2.01 17.33
N GLN A 11 -22.96 1.69 16.30
CA GLN A 11 -22.94 2.43 15.04
C GLN A 11 -23.36 3.89 15.23
N SER A 12 -24.41 4.14 16.02
CA SER A 12 -24.84 5.49 16.36
C SER A 12 -23.76 6.25 17.13
N ALA A 13 -23.10 5.62 18.11
CA ALA A 13 -21.99 6.23 18.84
C ALA A 13 -20.80 6.61 17.93
N VAL A 14 -20.51 5.78 16.93
CA VAL A 14 -19.48 6.08 15.91
C VAL A 14 -19.89 7.29 15.06
N VAL A 15 -21.16 7.37 14.66
CA VAL A 15 -21.69 8.53 13.90
C VAL A 15 -21.60 9.80 14.73
N ASP A 16 -22.07 9.77 15.98
CA ASP A 16 -22.02 10.93 16.88
C ASP A 16 -20.59 11.41 17.12
N ALA A 17 -19.65 10.48 17.34
CA ALA A 17 -18.23 10.80 17.49
C ALA A 17 -17.65 11.43 16.22
N ALA A 18 -17.99 10.92 15.04
CA ALA A 18 -17.51 11.47 13.79
C ALA A 18 -18.07 12.89 13.50
N LEU A 19 -19.32 13.16 13.88
CA LEU A 19 -19.93 14.48 13.72
C LEU A 19 -19.29 15.56 14.60
N GLN A 20 -18.63 15.17 15.71
CA GLN A 20 -17.84 16.10 16.54
C GLN A 20 -16.54 16.56 15.84
N GLY A 21 -16.14 15.92 14.74
CA GLY A 21 -14.92 16.22 14.01
C GLY A 21 -13.68 15.49 14.54
N GLY A 22 -12.53 15.76 13.93
CA GLY A 22 -11.26 15.10 14.27
C GLY A 22 -11.14 13.66 13.74
N ASP A 23 -9.91 13.17 13.66
CA ASP A 23 -9.63 11.82 13.15
C ASP A 23 -10.15 10.76 14.13
N LEU A 24 -10.77 9.71 13.59
CA LEU A 24 -11.39 8.64 14.37
C LEU A 24 -10.84 7.28 13.95
N LYS A 25 -10.57 6.41 14.93
CA LYS A 25 -10.24 5.00 14.71
C LYS A 25 -11.33 4.12 15.30
N VAL A 26 -12.05 3.40 14.45
CA VAL A 26 -13.13 2.49 14.82
C VAL A 26 -12.61 1.06 14.74
N LYS A 27 -12.62 0.38 15.88
CA LYS A 27 -12.31 -1.04 15.95
C LYS A 27 -13.59 -1.82 15.70
N ALA A 28 -13.61 -2.63 14.65
CA ALA A 28 -14.76 -3.43 14.28
C ALA A 28 -14.27 -4.81 13.81
N TYR A 29 -14.73 -5.85 14.49
CA TYR A 29 -14.37 -7.24 14.18
C TYR A 29 -14.90 -7.66 12.81
N ALA A 30 -14.34 -8.73 12.25
CA ALA A 30 -14.91 -9.40 11.08
C ALA A 30 -16.42 -9.67 11.27
N GLY A 31 -17.23 -9.29 10.28
CA GLY A 31 -18.69 -9.42 10.33
C GLY A 31 -19.44 -8.34 11.13
N ALA A 32 -18.76 -7.42 11.83
CA ALA A 32 -19.39 -6.36 12.62
C ALA A 32 -19.96 -5.18 11.80
N GLY A 33 -20.09 -5.33 10.48
CA GLY A 33 -20.67 -4.30 9.61
C GLY A 33 -19.79 -3.05 9.43
N LYS A 34 -18.48 -3.21 9.21
CA LYS A 34 -17.51 -2.11 8.97
C LYS A 34 -17.99 -1.15 7.88
N THR A 35 -18.20 -1.69 6.67
CA THR A 35 -18.67 -0.93 5.51
C THR A 35 -20.04 -0.30 5.75
N SER A 36 -20.97 -1.01 6.40
CA SER A 36 -22.29 -0.46 6.74
C SER A 36 -22.23 0.68 7.75
N THR A 37 -21.28 0.63 8.69
CA THR A 37 -21.02 1.75 9.61
C THR A 37 -20.50 2.98 8.85
N LEU A 38 -19.62 2.77 7.86
CA LEU A 38 -19.12 3.83 6.98
C LEU A 38 -20.22 4.40 6.06
N GLU A 39 -21.20 3.59 5.63
CA GLU A 39 -22.38 4.05 4.87
C GLU A 39 -23.27 4.99 5.70
N LEU A 40 -23.53 4.62 6.97
CA LEU A 40 -24.27 5.44 7.91
C LEU A 40 -23.55 6.77 8.16
N LEU A 41 -22.23 6.71 8.37
CA LEU A 41 -21.39 7.90 8.51
C LEU A 41 -21.49 8.81 7.28
N ALA A 42 -21.26 8.27 6.09
CA ALA A 42 -21.35 9.03 4.85
C ALA A 42 -22.72 9.72 4.68
N SER A 43 -23.79 9.04 5.07
CA SER A 43 -25.15 9.59 5.01
C SER A 43 -25.38 10.72 6.03
N ALA A 44 -24.76 10.64 7.22
CA ALA A 44 -24.86 11.65 8.26
C ALA A 44 -24.03 12.92 7.99
N MET A 45 -23.02 12.84 7.10
CA MET A 45 -22.10 13.96 6.81
C MET A 45 -22.72 15.07 5.93
N GLY A 46 -23.97 14.92 5.49
CA GLY A 46 -24.71 15.95 4.75
C GLY A 46 -24.04 16.32 3.42
N GLU A 47 -23.75 17.61 3.23
CA GLU A 47 -23.14 18.14 2.00
C GLU A 47 -21.61 18.03 1.95
N ARG A 48 -20.96 17.52 3.01
CA ARG A 48 -19.50 17.35 3.04
C ARG A 48 -19.05 16.36 1.97
N ARG A 49 -17.97 16.70 1.25
CA ARG A 49 -17.43 15.82 0.22
C ARG A 49 -16.72 14.64 0.87
N CYS A 50 -17.24 13.44 0.64
CA CYS A 50 -16.71 12.22 1.22
C CYS A 50 -15.93 11.41 0.18
N SER A 51 -14.74 10.95 0.55
CA SER A 51 -14.00 9.95 -0.22
C SER A 51 -14.00 8.64 0.56
N TYR A 52 -14.52 7.58 -0.04
CA TYR A 52 -14.41 6.24 0.50
C TYR A 52 -13.24 5.52 -0.18
N LEU A 53 -12.33 5.02 0.64
CA LEU A 53 -11.13 4.30 0.23
C LEU A 53 -11.16 2.91 0.86
N ALA A 54 -11.06 1.89 0.02
CA ALA A 54 -10.94 0.50 0.45
C ALA A 54 -9.61 -0.11 0.02
N PHE A 55 -9.22 -1.19 0.71
CA PHE A 55 -8.03 -1.96 0.36
C PHE A 55 -8.17 -2.71 -0.98
N ASN A 56 -9.31 -3.38 -1.22
CA ASN A 56 -9.52 -4.18 -2.43
C ASN A 56 -10.66 -3.65 -3.33
N LYS A 57 -10.60 -4.04 -4.61
CA LYS A 57 -11.53 -3.59 -5.65
C LYS A 57 -12.96 -4.03 -5.40
N THR A 58 -13.17 -5.27 -4.94
CA THR A 58 -14.50 -5.83 -4.68
C THR A 58 -15.24 -5.03 -3.61
N ILE A 59 -14.56 -4.67 -2.52
CA ILE A 59 -15.10 -3.81 -1.45
C ILE A 59 -15.46 -2.43 -2.01
N ALA A 60 -14.56 -1.81 -2.78
CA ALA A 60 -14.82 -0.51 -3.40
C ALA A 60 -16.02 -0.51 -4.36
N GLU A 61 -16.18 -1.57 -5.16
CA GLU A 61 -17.31 -1.74 -6.08
C GLU A 61 -18.62 -1.96 -5.33
N HIS A 62 -18.62 -2.81 -4.29
CA HIS A 62 -19.78 -3.00 -3.42
C HIS A 62 -20.20 -1.69 -2.74
N ALA A 63 -19.24 -0.92 -2.22
CA ALA A 63 -19.49 0.37 -1.60
C ALA A 63 -20.11 1.36 -2.60
N ARG A 64 -19.62 1.41 -3.85
CA ARG A 64 -20.17 2.31 -4.89
C ARG A 64 -21.67 2.10 -5.13
N HIS A 65 -22.20 0.89 -4.93
CA HIS A 65 -23.62 0.60 -5.09
C HIS A 65 -24.49 0.99 -3.89
N LYS A 66 -23.88 1.14 -2.72
CA LYS A 66 -24.60 1.36 -1.45
C LYS A 66 -24.46 2.78 -0.91
N PHE A 67 -23.30 3.39 -1.10
CA PHE A 67 -23.03 4.76 -0.65
C PHE A 67 -23.83 5.77 -1.49
N PRO A 68 -24.24 6.90 -0.88
CA PRO A 68 -24.96 7.95 -1.60
C PRO A 68 -24.06 8.59 -2.67
N ALA A 69 -24.70 9.15 -3.71
CA ALA A 69 -24.03 9.69 -4.90
C ALA A 69 -22.86 10.68 -4.68
N PRO A 70 -22.82 11.55 -3.64
CA PRO A 70 -21.68 12.45 -3.46
C PRO A 70 -20.39 11.74 -2.99
N VAL A 71 -20.43 10.44 -2.69
CA VAL A 71 -19.27 9.70 -2.16
C VAL A 71 -18.45 9.08 -3.28
N ASN A 72 -17.19 9.50 -3.39
CA ASN A 72 -16.26 8.89 -4.34
C ASN A 72 -15.68 7.60 -3.75
N CYS A 73 -16.19 6.45 -4.18
CA CYS A 73 -15.74 5.13 -3.74
C CYS A 73 -14.64 4.59 -4.68
N ARG A 74 -13.43 4.38 -4.14
CA ARG A 74 -12.25 3.88 -4.87
C ARG A 74 -11.37 3.01 -3.98
N THR A 75 -10.37 2.36 -4.57
CA THR A 75 -9.22 1.86 -3.82
C THR A 75 -8.14 2.92 -3.79
N VAL A 76 -7.20 2.83 -2.84
CA VAL A 76 -6.05 3.74 -2.81
C VAL A 76 -5.23 3.61 -4.10
N HIS A 77 -4.98 2.38 -4.57
CA HIS A 77 -4.30 2.14 -5.83
C HIS A 77 -5.03 2.73 -7.04
N SER A 78 -6.37 2.63 -7.14
CA SER A 78 -7.07 3.21 -8.30
C SER A 78 -7.10 4.74 -8.27
N LEU A 79 -7.09 5.35 -7.08
CA LEU A 79 -6.89 6.78 -6.93
C LEU A 79 -5.47 7.20 -7.37
N ALA A 80 -4.44 6.47 -6.95
CA ALA A 80 -3.05 6.71 -7.33
C ALA A 80 -2.84 6.54 -8.83
N PHE A 81 -3.34 5.45 -9.42
CA PHE A 81 -3.27 5.15 -10.85
C PHE A 81 -3.82 6.29 -11.70
N ALA A 82 -4.97 6.86 -11.31
CA ALA A 82 -5.60 7.97 -12.03
C ALA A 82 -4.86 9.32 -11.86
N SER A 83 -3.90 9.40 -10.93
CA SER A 83 -3.25 10.64 -10.51
C SER A 83 -1.78 10.74 -10.96
N VAL A 84 -1.21 9.68 -11.53
CA VAL A 84 0.18 9.66 -12.03
C VAL A 84 0.23 9.78 -13.55
N ASN A 85 1.43 9.99 -14.09
CA ASN A 85 1.67 10.02 -15.53
C ASN A 85 1.19 8.72 -16.20
N ALA A 86 0.33 8.83 -17.21
CA ALA A 86 -0.21 7.69 -17.95
C ALA A 86 0.88 6.84 -18.63
N ALA A 87 2.02 7.43 -19.01
CA ALA A 87 3.15 6.68 -19.54
C ALA A 87 3.77 5.74 -18.49
N LEU A 88 3.73 6.11 -17.20
CA LEU A 88 4.19 5.22 -16.12
C LEU A 88 3.23 4.04 -15.95
N THR A 89 1.91 4.28 -15.91
CA THR A 89 0.93 3.20 -15.72
C THR A 89 0.78 2.30 -16.94
N ALA A 90 1.04 2.79 -18.15
CA ALA A 90 1.11 1.97 -19.35
C ALA A 90 2.17 0.86 -19.24
N ARG A 91 3.21 1.05 -18.41
CA ARG A 91 4.24 0.04 -18.17
C ARG A 91 3.74 -1.21 -17.45
N LEU A 92 2.57 -1.19 -16.80
CA LEU A 92 1.97 -2.38 -16.17
C LEU A 92 1.72 -3.52 -17.18
N ASN A 93 1.58 -3.20 -18.46
CA ASN A 93 1.31 -4.18 -19.52
C ASN A 93 2.57 -4.65 -20.27
N LEU A 94 3.75 -4.22 -19.85
CA LEU A 94 5.02 -4.68 -20.44
C LEU A 94 5.40 -6.07 -19.91
N PRO A 95 6.30 -6.81 -20.57
CA PRO A 95 6.84 -8.04 -20.02
C PRO A 95 7.61 -7.79 -18.71
N GLU A 96 7.42 -8.69 -17.74
CA GLU A 96 8.21 -8.72 -16.52
C GLU A 96 9.64 -9.20 -16.81
N GLU A 97 10.62 -8.58 -16.16
CA GLU A 97 12.00 -9.04 -16.19
C GLU A 97 12.20 -10.09 -15.09
N ALA A 98 12.69 -11.28 -15.45
CA ALA A 98 12.87 -12.34 -14.48
C ALA A 98 14.05 -12.02 -13.52
N PRO A 99 14.02 -12.51 -12.26
CA PRO A 99 15.07 -12.24 -11.26
C PRO A 99 16.50 -12.50 -11.75
N HIS A 100 16.73 -13.63 -12.42
CA HIS A 100 18.04 -13.99 -12.96
C HIS A 100 18.49 -13.07 -14.09
N GLN A 101 17.57 -12.56 -14.92
CA GLN A 101 17.87 -11.59 -15.99
C GLN A 101 18.27 -10.24 -15.41
N LEU A 102 17.54 -9.78 -14.39
CA LEU A 102 17.88 -8.57 -13.64
C LEU A 102 19.28 -8.69 -13.01
N ALA A 103 19.55 -9.79 -12.31
CA ALA A 103 20.84 -10.05 -11.68
C ALA A 103 21.98 -10.07 -12.71
N ALA A 104 21.80 -10.76 -13.85
CA ALA A 104 22.76 -10.78 -14.94
C ALA A 104 22.99 -9.38 -15.55
N ARG A 105 21.93 -8.60 -15.77
CA ARG A 105 22.01 -7.21 -16.29
C ARG A 105 22.74 -6.27 -15.31
N TYR A 106 22.58 -6.51 -14.02
CA TYR A 106 23.32 -5.81 -12.96
C TYR A 106 24.70 -6.41 -12.68
N LYS A 107 25.08 -7.47 -13.41
CA LYS A 107 26.34 -8.21 -13.28
C LYS A 107 26.58 -8.79 -11.89
N ILE A 108 25.50 -9.10 -11.18
CA ILE A 108 25.54 -9.71 -9.86
C ILE A 108 25.97 -11.17 -10.02
N GLN A 109 27.01 -11.56 -9.30
CA GLN A 109 27.52 -12.92 -9.31
C GLN A 109 26.89 -13.73 -8.17
N PRO A 110 26.74 -15.05 -8.34
CA PRO A 110 26.44 -15.95 -7.23
C PRO A 110 27.42 -15.74 -6.08
N ILE A 111 26.94 -15.91 -4.85
CA ILE A 111 27.77 -15.75 -3.65
C ILE A 111 27.52 -16.87 -2.67
N ARG A 112 28.61 -17.34 -2.07
CA ARG A 112 28.57 -18.27 -0.95
C ARG A 112 28.58 -17.50 0.36
N VAL A 113 27.62 -17.76 1.24
CA VAL A 113 27.48 -17.10 2.54
C VAL A 113 27.37 -18.11 3.69
N PRO A 114 27.91 -17.80 4.89
CA PRO A 114 27.73 -18.65 6.05
C PRO A 114 26.24 -18.81 6.43
N SER A 115 25.84 -20.01 6.87
CA SER A 115 24.53 -20.25 7.48
C SER A 115 24.61 -20.35 8.99
N VAL A 116 23.44 -20.26 9.64
CA VAL A 116 23.26 -20.54 11.07
C VAL A 116 23.64 -21.97 11.49
N THR A 117 23.74 -22.90 10.53
CA THR A 117 24.13 -24.29 10.78
C THR A 117 25.65 -24.53 10.66
N GLY A 118 26.42 -23.49 10.34
CA GLY A 118 27.87 -23.58 10.13
C GLY A 118 28.28 -24.18 8.78
N ARG A 119 27.32 -24.52 7.91
CA ARG A 119 27.56 -24.88 6.50
C ARG A 119 27.29 -23.67 5.62
N ASP A 120 28.11 -23.44 4.62
CA ASP A 120 27.84 -22.34 3.69
C ASP A 120 26.62 -22.63 2.81
N LEU A 121 25.90 -21.57 2.43
CA LEU A 121 24.82 -21.57 1.46
C LEU A 121 25.28 -20.86 0.20
N ASP A 122 24.98 -21.46 -0.95
CA ASP A 122 25.16 -20.83 -2.25
C ASP A 122 23.89 -20.07 -2.60
N LEU A 123 24.02 -18.75 -2.80
CA LEU A 123 22.96 -17.88 -3.30
C LEU A 123 23.20 -17.64 -4.79
N GLU A 124 22.27 -18.12 -5.61
CA GLU A 124 22.36 -18.01 -7.05
C GLU A 124 21.89 -16.64 -7.55
N GLN A 125 22.12 -16.33 -8.82
CA GLN A 125 21.64 -15.08 -9.44
C GLN A 125 20.12 -14.90 -9.28
N PHE A 126 19.36 -15.99 -9.32
CA PHE A 126 17.92 -15.95 -9.10
C PHE A 126 17.58 -15.45 -7.69
N ASP A 127 18.27 -15.94 -6.65
CA ASP A 127 18.02 -15.56 -5.26
C ASP A 127 18.32 -14.08 -5.03
N LEU A 128 19.48 -13.61 -5.52
CA LEU A 128 19.91 -12.22 -5.38
C LEU A 128 18.99 -11.27 -6.16
N GLY A 129 18.59 -11.66 -7.38
CA GLY A 129 17.61 -10.91 -8.16
C GLY A 129 16.25 -10.82 -7.47
N ARG A 130 15.80 -11.92 -6.85
CA ARG A 130 14.53 -11.95 -6.11
C ARG A 130 14.58 -11.03 -4.90
N MET A 131 15.67 -11.05 -4.13
CA MET A 131 15.87 -10.14 -2.99
C MET A 131 15.78 -8.66 -3.40
N ILE A 132 16.30 -8.30 -4.59
CA ILE A 132 16.22 -6.93 -5.10
C ILE A 132 14.78 -6.54 -5.48
N ILE A 133 14.07 -7.41 -6.20
CA ILE A 133 12.68 -7.17 -6.64
C ILE A 133 11.74 -7.09 -5.42
N GLU A 134 11.88 -8.01 -4.47
CA GLU A 134 11.10 -8.00 -3.23
C GLU A 134 11.44 -6.78 -2.36
N GLY A 135 12.73 -6.39 -2.32
CA GLY A 135 13.19 -5.18 -1.66
C GLY A 135 12.57 -3.91 -2.25
N LEU A 136 12.43 -3.83 -3.58
CA LEU A 136 11.69 -2.75 -4.22
C LEU A 136 10.22 -2.76 -3.79
N GLY A 137 9.55 -3.92 -3.80
CA GLY A 137 8.16 -4.03 -3.38
C GLY A 137 7.93 -3.55 -1.95
N ARG A 138 8.80 -3.96 -1.02
CA ARG A 138 8.75 -3.54 0.39
C ARG A 138 9.00 -2.04 0.56
N PHE A 139 9.97 -1.48 -0.16
CA PHE A 139 10.19 -0.03 -0.19
C PHE A 139 8.94 0.73 -0.70
N CYS A 140 8.31 0.23 -1.76
CA CYS A 140 7.12 0.87 -2.33
C CYS A 140 5.92 0.84 -1.36
N ARG A 141 5.84 -0.16 -0.48
CA ARG A 141 4.81 -0.26 0.58
C ARG A 141 5.17 0.46 1.87
N SER A 142 6.41 0.90 2.05
CA SER A 142 6.84 1.63 3.26
C SER A 142 6.58 3.14 3.17
N ALA A 143 6.66 3.82 4.32
CA ALA A 143 6.61 5.28 4.38
C ALA A 143 7.94 5.96 4.03
N ASP A 144 9.02 5.20 3.82
CA ASP A 144 10.37 5.74 3.68
C ASP A 144 10.57 6.52 2.39
N ALA A 145 11.44 7.53 2.43
CA ALA A 145 11.74 8.35 1.26
C ALA A 145 12.62 7.62 0.23
N VAL A 146 13.45 6.69 0.67
CA VAL A 146 14.42 5.95 -0.16
C VAL A 146 14.49 4.47 0.24
N PRO A 147 14.95 3.57 -0.65
CA PRO A 147 15.22 2.19 -0.28
C PRO A 147 16.27 2.07 0.83
N LEU A 148 15.97 1.29 1.87
CA LEU A 148 16.83 0.99 3.02
C LEU A 148 17.12 -0.51 3.11
N ALA A 149 18.15 -0.86 3.88
CA ALA A 149 18.57 -2.25 4.11
C ALA A 149 17.45 -3.13 4.70
N GLU A 150 16.59 -2.54 5.54
CA GLU A 150 15.44 -3.21 6.17
C GLU A 150 14.38 -3.69 5.17
N HIS A 151 14.35 -3.13 3.95
CA HIS A 151 13.46 -3.62 2.90
C HIS A 151 13.93 -4.94 2.31
N ILE A 152 15.19 -5.33 2.48
CA ILE A 152 15.75 -6.55 1.89
C ILE A 152 15.60 -7.71 2.88
N VAL A 153 14.85 -8.73 2.46
CA VAL A 153 14.72 -9.99 3.20
C VAL A 153 15.86 -10.89 2.84
N VAL A 154 16.45 -11.49 3.86
CA VAL A 154 17.38 -12.59 3.72
C VAL A 154 16.77 -13.76 4.49
N ASP A 155 16.86 -14.96 3.92
CA ASP A 155 16.39 -16.19 4.57
C ASP A 155 17.08 -16.34 5.93
N GLU A 156 16.31 -16.71 6.96
CA GLU A 156 16.78 -16.87 8.35
C GLU A 156 17.86 -17.96 8.50
N LYS A 157 18.04 -18.80 7.48
CA LYS A 157 19.15 -19.76 7.43
C LYS A 157 20.50 -19.07 7.25
N VAL A 158 20.57 -17.87 6.68
CA VAL A 158 21.84 -17.13 6.51
C VAL A 158 22.27 -16.57 7.86
N ASP A 159 23.55 -16.68 8.20
CA ASP A 159 24.11 -16.08 9.42
C ASP A 159 23.83 -14.57 9.47
N GLU A 160 23.50 -14.02 10.65
CA GLU A 160 23.03 -12.63 10.75
C GLU A 160 24.09 -11.61 10.30
N ARG A 161 25.39 -11.87 10.50
CA ARG A 161 26.44 -10.96 9.99
C ARG A 161 26.49 -10.98 8.47
N ALA A 162 26.33 -12.16 7.86
CA ALA A 162 26.26 -12.32 6.42
C ALA A 162 24.96 -11.72 5.85
N ALA A 163 23.83 -11.86 6.54
CA ALA A 163 22.56 -11.26 6.18
C ALA A 163 22.62 -9.73 6.22
N ALA A 164 23.18 -9.15 7.29
CA ALA A 164 23.41 -7.71 7.38
C ALA A 164 24.31 -7.20 6.23
N TRP A 165 25.40 -7.91 5.95
CA TRP A 165 26.27 -7.59 4.82
C TRP A 165 25.53 -7.67 3.48
N LEU A 166 24.74 -8.73 3.23
CA LEU A 166 23.93 -8.88 2.01
C LEU A 166 22.97 -7.71 1.84
N ARG A 167 22.21 -7.35 2.89
CA ARG A 167 21.28 -6.22 2.86
C ARG A 167 22.01 -4.94 2.46
N SER A 168 23.12 -4.60 3.13
CA SER A 168 23.90 -3.40 2.82
C SER A 168 24.43 -3.38 1.39
N ASN A 169 24.88 -4.51 0.86
CA ASN A 169 25.41 -4.61 -0.50
C ASN A 169 24.31 -4.59 -1.58
N LEU A 170 23.10 -5.04 -1.25
CA LEU A 170 21.98 -5.09 -2.20
C LEU A 170 21.19 -3.77 -2.27
N VAL A 171 21.23 -2.89 -1.25
CA VAL A 171 20.53 -1.59 -1.27
C VAL A 171 20.80 -0.76 -2.54
N PRO A 172 22.06 -0.55 -2.98
CA PRO A 172 22.34 0.22 -4.20
C PRO A 172 21.65 -0.35 -5.45
N HIS A 173 21.46 -1.67 -5.51
CA HIS A 173 20.75 -2.33 -6.61
C HIS A 173 19.23 -2.09 -6.53
N VAL A 174 18.65 -2.07 -5.33
CA VAL A 174 17.24 -1.69 -5.14
C VAL A 174 17.02 -0.20 -5.51
N VAL A 175 17.95 0.69 -5.13
CA VAL A 175 17.92 2.11 -5.52
C VAL A 175 17.98 2.27 -7.03
N ARG A 176 18.88 1.54 -7.70
CA ARG A 176 18.96 1.53 -9.16
C ARG A 176 17.67 1.02 -9.78
N LEU A 177 17.12 -0.08 -9.28
CA LEU A 177 15.87 -0.63 -9.82
C LEU A 177 14.72 0.37 -9.63
N TRP A 178 14.63 1.04 -8.49
CA TRP A 178 13.64 2.10 -8.27
C TRP A 178 13.74 3.23 -9.32
N GLN A 179 14.96 3.72 -9.59
CA GLN A 179 15.18 4.75 -10.63
C GLN A 179 14.74 4.27 -12.02
N GLU A 180 15.03 3.01 -12.37
CA GLU A 180 14.59 2.39 -13.62
C GLU A 180 13.06 2.17 -13.65
N SER A 181 12.43 1.87 -12.50
CA SER A 181 10.98 1.67 -12.36
C SER A 181 10.17 2.97 -12.49
N VAL A 182 10.73 4.12 -12.09
CA VAL A 182 10.01 5.41 -12.19
C VAL A 182 10.19 6.13 -13.52
N ASP A 183 11.17 5.75 -14.35
CA ASP A 183 11.32 6.33 -15.70
C ASP A 183 10.13 5.93 -16.58
N PRO A 184 9.30 6.87 -17.08
CA PRO A 184 8.17 6.53 -17.96
C PRO A 184 8.57 5.84 -19.27
N ARG A 185 9.86 5.87 -19.65
CA ARG A 185 10.42 5.25 -20.85
C ARG A 185 11.07 3.89 -20.57
N GLY A 186 10.98 3.39 -19.34
CA GLY A 186 11.52 2.08 -18.99
C GLY A 186 10.85 0.94 -19.78
N ARG A 187 11.59 -0.16 -19.99
CA ARG A 187 11.23 -1.23 -20.95
C ARG A 187 10.67 -2.51 -20.31
N SER A 188 10.62 -2.57 -18.99
CA SER A 188 10.09 -3.70 -18.24
C SER A 188 8.84 -3.31 -17.48
N ALA A 189 8.00 -4.28 -17.16
CA ALA A 189 6.84 -4.07 -16.30
C ALA A 189 7.23 -3.47 -14.95
N ILE A 190 6.32 -2.66 -14.42
CA ILE A 190 6.35 -2.20 -13.03
C ILE A 190 5.29 -2.96 -12.25
N ILE A 191 5.50 -3.13 -10.96
CA ILE A 191 4.42 -3.59 -10.06
C ILE A 191 3.51 -2.40 -9.69
N PRO A 192 2.24 -2.63 -9.34
CA PRO A 192 1.31 -1.57 -8.95
C PRO A 192 1.83 -0.64 -7.85
N ASP A 193 2.60 -1.19 -6.90
CA ASP A 193 3.13 -0.42 -5.78
C ASP A 193 4.14 0.66 -6.22
N VAL A 194 4.74 0.55 -7.41
CA VAL A 194 5.62 1.60 -7.96
C VAL A 194 4.84 2.88 -8.20
N TYR A 195 3.71 2.83 -8.92
CA TYR A 195 2.95 4.05 -9.17
C TYR A 195 2.29 4.57 -7.89
N LEU A 196 1.93 3.68 -6.97
CA LEU A 196 1.43 4.07 -5.64
C LEU A 196 2.49 4.87 -4.87
N LYS A 197 3.75 4.39 -4.87
CA LYS A 197 4.88 5.08 -4.24
C LYS A 197 5.16 6.43 -4.90
N VAL A 198 5.17 6.49 -6.24
CA VAL A 198 5.32 7.75 -6.99
C VAL A 198 4.23 8.76 -6.62
N TRP A 199 2.98 8.31 -6.56
CA TRP A 199 1.86 9.14 -6.11
C TRP A 199 2.03 9.58 -4.66
N ALA A 200 2.40 8.69 -3.74
CA ALA A 200 2.59 9.03 -2.33
C ALA A 200 3.74 10.05 -2.12
N GLN A 201 4.80 9.99 -2.93
CA GLN A 201 5.92 10.92 -2.90
C GLN A 201 5.60 12.28 -3.52
N SER A 202 4.56 12.41 -4.35
CA SER A 202 4.11 13.70 -4.88
C SER A 202 3.37 14.56 -3.85
N ASN A 203 3.24 14.09 -2.60
CA ASN A 203 2.49 14.72 -1.52
C ASN A 203 1.05 15.04 -1.94
N PRO A 204 0.25 14.02 -2.31
CA PRO A 204 -1.04 14.24 -2.93
C PRO A 204 -2.03 14.79 -1.91
N LYS A 205 -2.91 15.68 -2.40
CA LYS A 205 -4.07 16.17 -1.67
C LYS A 205 -5.33 15.48 -2.19
N ILE A 206 -5.95 14.65 -1.37
CA ILE A 206 -7.22 13.99 -1.66
C ILE A 206 -8.33 15.03 -1.54
N ASN A 207 -9.08 15.26 -2.62
CA ASN A 207 -10.11 16.30 -2.69
C ASN A 207 -11.40 15.87 -1.96
N ALA A 208 -11.35 15.85 -0.63
CA ALA A 208 -12.46 15.50 0.24
C ALA A 208 -12.38 16.29 1.55
N ASP A 209 -13.52 16.42 2.22
CA ASP A 209 -13.65 17.01 3.56
C ASP A 209 -13.69 15.89 4.64
N VAL A 210 -14.09 14.68 4.23
CA VAL A 210 -14.07 13.45 5.03
C VAL A 210 -13.48 12.31 4.20
N ILE A 211 -12.54 11.56 4.77
CA ILE A 211 -11.98 10.35 4.18
C ILE A 211 -12.40 9.16 5.05
N LEU A 212 -13.14 8.25 4.45
CA LEU A 212 -13.60 7.00 5.07
C LEU A 212 -12.69 5.88 4.57
N PHE A 213 -11.90 5.30 5.47
CA PHE A 213 -10.93 4.27 5.12
C PHE A 213 -11.32 2.93 5.73
N ASP A 214 -11.70 1.99 4.87
CA ASP A 214 -12.16 0.66 5.22
C ASP A 214 -11.04 -0.38 5.14
N GLU A 215 -11.13 -1.43 5.95
CA GLU A 215 -10.10 -2.45 6.13
C GLU A 215 -8.71 -1.86 6.42
N ALA A 216 -8.68 -0.88 7.33
CA ALA A 216 -7.46 -0.15 7.69
C ALA A 216 -6.34 -1.05 8.26
N GLN A 217 -6.66 -2.25 8.75
CA GLN A 217 -5.66 -3.21 9.23
C GLN A 217 -4.84 -3.84 8.09
N ASP A 218 -5.40 -3.95 6.88
CA ASP A 218 -4.72 -4.53 5.71
C ASP A 218 -3.83 -3.50 5.00
N SER A 219 -3.69 -2.30 5.56
CA SER A 219 -3.10 -1.15 4.87
C SER A 219 -1.60 -1.04 5.04
N ASP A 220 -0.92 -0.83 3.92
CA ASP A 220 0.53 -0.61 3.91
C ASP A 220 0.94 0.76 4.48
N GLY A 221 2.17 0.83 5.00
CA GLY A 221 2.74 2.06 5.58
C GLY A 221 2.73 3.26 4.62
N VAL A 222 2.90 3.03 3.32
CA VAL A 222 2.80 4.06 2.29
C VAL A 222 1.42 4.72 2.25
N MET A 223 0.34 3.94 2.37
CA MET A 223 -1.03 4.44 2.35
C MET A 223 -1.34 5.24 3.61
N LEU A 224 -0.98 4.68 4.77
CA LEU A 224 -1.13 5.35 6.07
C LEU A 224 -0.36 6.66 6.11
N SER A 225 0.83 6.72 5.49
CA SER A 225 1.61 7.96 5.38
C SER A 225 0.90 9.03 4.54
N VAL A 226 0.17 8.65 3.49
CA VAL A 226 -0.59 9.61 2.66
C VAL A 226 -1.78 10.13 3.45
N LEU A 227 -2.54 9.23 4.09
CA LEU A 227 -3.72 9.58 4.88
C LEU A 227 -3.36 10.50 6.07
N SER A 228 -2.27 10.21 6.79
CA SER A 228 -1.84 11.03 7.92
C SER A 228 -1.43 12.46 7.54
N ARG A 229 -1.08 12.69 6.27
CA ARG A 229 -0.76 14.00 5.69
C ARG A 229 -2.01 14.79 5.25
N GLN A 230 -3.20 14.19 5.21
CA GLN A 230 -4.46 14.86 4.79
C GLN A 230 -5.03 15.78 5.87
N LYS A 231 -4.25 16.74 6.37
CA LYS A 231 -4.64 17.61 7.50
C LYS A 231 -5.84 18.53 7.23
N HIS A 232 -6.24 18.67 5.96
CA HIS A 232 -7.44 19.43 5.56
C HIS A 232 -8.74 18.63 5.64
N ALA A 233 -8.66 17.31 5.82
CA ALA A 233 -9.79 16.40 5.83
C ALA A 233 -9.84 15.64 7.16
N GLN A 234 -11.06 15.29 7.58
CA GLN A 234 -11.26 14.38 8.69
C GLN A 234 -11.05 12.94 8.20
N THR A 235 -10.20 12.14 8.84
CA THR A 235 -9.98 10.74 8.45
C THR A 235 -10.58 9.78 9.46
N ILE A 236 -11.46 8.89 8.99
CA ILE A 236 -12.09 7.85 9.79
C ILE A 236 -11.57 6.50 9.31
N TYR A 237 -10.82 5.82 10.18
CA TYR A 237 -10.25 4.51 9.95
C TYR A 237 -11.16 3.45 10.56
N VAL A 238 -11.55 2.43 9.80
CA VAL A 238 -12.29 1.28 10.31
C VAL A 238 -11.51 0.01 10.02
N GLY A 239 -11.31 -0.82 11.04
CA GLY A 239 -10.56 -2.06 10.88
C GLY A 239 -10.65 -3.01 12.06
N ASP A 240 -10.20 -4.24 11.84
CA ASP A 240 -10.10 -5.27 12.88
C ASP A 240 -8.67 -5.28 13.44
N PRO A 241 -8.46 -5.01 14.75
CA PRO A 241 -7.12 -4.99 15.32
C PRO A 241 -6.48 -6.39 15.49
N TYR A 242 -7.23 -7.48 15.28
CA TYR A 242 -6.75 -8.86 15.47
C TYR A 242 -6.52 -9.62 14.15
N GLN A 243 -6.62 -8.92 13.02
CA GLN A 243 -6.35 -9.43 11.68
C GLN A 243 -5.16 -8.66 11.09
#